data_AF-A0A946MNT0-F1
#
_entry.id   AF-A0A946MNT0-F1
#
_cell.length_a   1.000
_cell.length_b   1.000
_cell.length_c   1.000
_cell.angle_alpha   90.00
_cell.angle_beta   90.00
_cell.angle_gamma   90.00
#
_symmetry.space_group_name_H-M   'P 1'
#
loop_
_entity.id
_entity.type
_entity.pdbx_description
1 polymer ?
#
loop_
_entity_poly.entity_id
_entity_poly.type
_entity_poly.pdbx_seq_one_letter_code
_entity_poly.pdbx_strand_id
1 'polypeptide(L)'
;MNRTSIHLAIEELANLLFHWVARCVEGPQINKVVGELAFDIDDRQDYFSAHQLLLVLNMWLVVSTCQSRLQGGNGLFGCMQLFHRLVYDKSIRGDECDYMGWLRFVAACYNDYDQEMSAGSSSGRLLSVARVARDSMFGDDTKQSIAAFKMGSYIAGQYNQLNDFLECCQMH
;
A
#
# COMPACT_ATOMS: atom_id res chain seq x y z
N MET A 1 30.17 -4.48 7.19
CA MET A 1 29.72 -4.80 5.82
C MET A 1 29.44 -3.47 5.12
N ASN A 2 30.21 -3.13 4.07
CA ASN A 2 29.91 -1.98 3.23
C ASN A 2 28.62 -2.26 2.47
N ARG A 3 27.51 -1.62 2.85
CA ARG A 3 26.29 -1.60 2.03
C ARG A 3 26.53 -0.58 0.92
N THR A 4 26.66 -1.05 -0.31
CA THR A 4 26.75 -0.20 -1.50
C THR A 4 25.37 0.39 -1.75
N SER A 5 25.22 1.72 -1.64
CA SER A 5 23.98 2.39 -2.05
C SER A 5 23.88 2.46 -3.57
N ILE A 6 22.70 2.20 -4.10
CA ILE A 6 22.41 2.33 -5.53
C ILE A 6 21.73 3.67 -5.74
N HIS A 7 22.30 4.48 -6.62
CA HIS A 7 21.71 5.74 -7.05
C HIS A 7 20.71 5.48 -8.18
N LEU A 8 19.50 6.01 -8.06
CA LEU A 8 18.43 5.80 -9.04
C LEU A 8 17.89 7.11 -9.58
N ALA A 9 17.58 7.13 -10.88
CA ALA A 9 16.76 8.18 -11.44
C ALA A 9 15.30 8.07 -10.93
N ILE A 10 14.58 9.19 -10.93
CA ILE A 10 13.18 9.28 -10.46
C ILE A 10 12.29 8.23 -11.14
N GLU A 11 12.44 8.05 -12.45
CA GLU A 11 11.66 7.09 -13.24
C GLU A 11 11.99 5.63 -12.88
N GLU A 12 13.26 5.33 -12.58
CA GLU A 12 13.69 3.99 -12.19
C GLU A 12 13.11 3.62 -10.82
N LEU A 13 13.18 4.54 -9.86
CA LEU A 13 12.56 4.32 -8.55
C LEU A 13 11.06 4.16 -8.67
N ALA A 14 10.36 5.00 -9.44
CA ALA A 14 8.92 4.87 -9.64
C ALA A 14 8.53 3.50 -10.24
N ASN A 15 9.31 3.00 -11.20
CA ASN A 15 9.11 1.65 -11.76
C ASN A 15 9.37 0.55 -10.74
N LEU A 16 10.43 0.64 -9.93
CA LEU A 16 10.70 -0.35 -8.90
C LEU A 16 9.60 -0.38 -7.83
N LEU A 17 9.12 0.78 -7.40
CA LEU A 17 8.00 0.90 -6.47
C LEU A 17 6.71 0.31 -7.06
N PHE A 18 6.44 0.56 -8.35
CA PHE A 18 5.34 -0.08 -9.07
C PHE A 18 5.46 -1.61 -9.04
N HIS A 19 6.63 -2.16 -9.38
CA HIS A 19 6.85 -3.61 -9.38
C HIS A 19 6.73 -4.22 -7.98
N TRP A 20 7.17 -3.49 -6.95
CA TRP A 20 6.99 -3.90 -5.56
C TRP A 20 5.50 -4.04 -5.22
N VAL A 21 4.68 -3.03 -5.53
CA VAL A 21 3.23 -3.09 -5.30
C VAL A 21 2.56 -4.17 -6.13
N ALA A 22 2.90 -4.28 -7.42
CA ALA A 22 2.32 -5.28 -8.32
C ALA A 22 2.49 -6.70 -7.77
N ARG A 23 3.69 -7.03 -7.25
CA ARG A 23 3.96 -8.31 -6.60
C ARG A 23 3.11 -8.55 -5.37
N CYS A 24 2.80 -7.51 -4.59
CA CYS A 24 1.95 -7.62 -3.40
C CYS A 24 0.49 -7.95 -3.74
N VAL A 25 0.06 -7.73 -4.98
CA VAL A 25 -1.32 -7.96 -5.45
C VAL A 25 -1.43 -8.98 -6.58
N GLU A 26 -0.40 -9.79 -6.81
CA GLU A 26 -0.52 -10.94 -7.71
C GLU A 26 -1.51 -11.97 -7.13
N GLY A 27 -2.27 -12.65 -7.99
CA GLY A 27 -3.34 -13.56 -7.56
C GLY A 27 -2.95 -14.59 -6.48
N PRO A 28 -1.80 -15.29 -6.59
CA PRO A 28 -1.32 -16.18 -5.54
C PRO A 28 -1.04 -15.47 -4.21
N GLN A 29 -0.53 -14.24 -4.27
CA GLN A 29 -0.22 -13.44 -3.09
C GLN A 29 -1.49 -12.93 -2.42
N ILE A 30 -2.51 -12.51 -3.19
CA ILE A 30 -3.81 -12.12 -2.65
C ILE A 30 -4.44 -13.28 -1.90
N ASN A 31 -4.55 -14.45 -2.55
CA ASN A 31 -5.15 -15.63 -1.93
C ASN A 31 -4.42 -16.03 -0.64
N LYS A 32 -3.09 -15.93 -0.65
CA LYS A 32 -2.27 -16.17 0.54
C LYS A 32 -2.59 -15.18 1.66
N VAL A 33 -2.52 -13.88 1.39
CA VAL A 33 -2.74 -12.84 2.41
C VAL A 33 -4.15 -12.93 2.95
N VAL A 34 -5.14 -13.07 2.08
CA VAL A 34 -6.54 -13.21 2.46
C VAL A 34 -6.79 -14.44 3.34
N GLY A 35 -6.22 -15.60 2.96
CA GLY A 35 -6.27 -16.80 3.79
C GLY A 35 -5.56 -16.62 5.14
N GLU A 36 -4.42 -15.91 5.16
CA GLU A 36 -3.73 -15.54 6.40
C GLU A 36 -4.63 -14.67 7.27
N LEU A 37 -5.32 -13.68 6.69
CA LEU A 37 -6.25 -12.78 7.36
C LEU A 37 -7.53 -13.47 7.87
N ALA A 38 -7.72 -14.77 7.57
CA ALA A 38 -8.94 -15.54 7.86
C ALA A 38 -10.19 -14.90 7.24
N PHE A 39 -10.03 -14.36 6.03
CA PHE A 39 -11.13 -13.91 5.20
C PHE A 39 -11.39 -14.97 4.13
N ASP A 40 -12.66 -15.36 3.98
CA ASP A 40 -13.10 -16.32 2.96
C ASP A 40 -13.49 -15.54 1.70
N ILE A 41 -12.91 -15.90 0.56
CA ILE A 41 -13.30 -15.36 -0.75
C ILE A 41 -14.35 -16.30 -1.31
N ASP A 42 -15.62 -15.92 -1.18
CA ASP A 42 -16.74 -16.76 -1.63
C ASP A 42 -17.07 -16.50 -3.10
N ASP A 43 -16.85 -15.27 -3.58
CA ASP A 43 -17.14 -14.90 -4.95
C ASP A 43 -16.12 -13.95 -5.59
N ARG A 44 -16.42 -13.56 -6.84
CA ARG A 44 -15.59 -12.64 -7.62
C ARG A 44 -15.58 -11.22 -7.04
N GLN A 45 -16.67 -10.80 -6.41
CA GLN A 45 -16.79 -9.49 -5.80
C GLN A 45 -15.90 -9.38 -4.56
N ASP A 46 -15.88 -10.42 -3.72
CA ASP A 46 -14.98 -10.52 -2.57
C ASP A 46 -13.52 -10.47 -3.00
N TYR A 47 -13.17 -11.19 -4.07
CA TYR A 47 -11.82 -11.16 -4.64
C TYR A 47 -11.46 -9.76 -5.14
N PHE A 48 -12.36 -9.10 -5.85
CA PHE A 48 -12.14 -7.75 -6.38
C PHE A 48 -11.94 -6.74 -5.25
N SER A 49 -12.77 -6.81 -4.21
CA SER A 49 -12.62 -6.00 -3.00
C SER A 49 -11.27 -6.26 -2.35
N ALA A 50 -10.89 -7.52 -2.09
CA ALA A 50 -9.60 -7.85 -1.48
C ALA A 50 -8.39 -7.37 -2.32
N HIS A 51 -8.46 -7.52 -3.65
CA HIS A 51 -7.44 -6.98 -4.55
C HIS A 51 -7.32 -5.46 -4.42
N GLN A 52 -8.45 -4.74 -4.47
CA GLN A 52 -8.47 -3.29 -4.34
C GLN A 52 -7.96 -2.83 -2.96
N LEU A 53 -8.22 -3.60 -1.88
CA LEU A 53 -7.70 -3.32 -0.54
C LEU A 53 -6.19 -3.29 -0.55
N LEU A 54 -5.64 -4.42 -0.96
CA LEU A 54 -4.23 -4.69 -0.85
C LEU A 54 -3.49 -3.76 -1.79
N LEU A 55 -4.07 -3.44 -2.95
CA LEU A 55 -3.49 -2.45 -3.84
C LEU A 55 -3.38 -1.08 -3.17
N VAL A 56 -4.48 -0.50 -2.71
CA VAL A 56 -4.48 0.84 -2.12
C VAL A 56 -3.65 0.90 -0.84
N LEU A 57 -3.74 -0.11 0.02
CA LEU A 57 -2.96 -0.20 1.26
C LEU A 57 -1.44 -0.28 0.99
N ASN A 58 -1.01 -1.10 0.02
CA ASN A 58 0.40 -1.19 -0.33
C ASN A 58 0.91 0.06 -1.04
N MET A 59 0.08 0.73 -1.84
CA MET A 59 0.43 2.02 -2.42
C MET A 59 0.58 3.10 -1.34
N TRP A 60 -0.32 3.14 -0.36
CA TRP A 60 -0.20 4.06 0.79
C TRP A 60 1.10 3.82 1.56
N LEU A 61 1.42 2.55 1.85
CA LEU A 61 2.69 2.18 2.49
C LEU A 61 3.91 2.69 1.72
N VAL A 62 3.90 2.53 0.39
CA VAL A 62 4.92 3.08 -0.49
C VAL A 62 5.05 4.60 -0.30
N VAL A 63 3.94 5.33 -0.44
CA VAL A 63 3.93 6.80 -0.39
C VAL A 63 4.38 7.29 0.98
N SER A 64 3.80 6.78 2.06
CA SER A 64 4.09 7.19 3.43
C SER A 64 5.54 6.89 3.83
N THR A 65 6.06 5.73 3.43
CA THR A 65 7.46 5.35 3.73
C THR A 65 8.43 6.19 2.92
N CYS A 66 8.16 6.43 1.63
CA CYS A 66 8.97 7.32 0.80
C CYS A 66 8.99 8.75 1.36
N GLN A 67 7.85 9.30 1.79
CA GLN A 67 7.76 10.62 2.41
C GLN A 67 8.54 10.74 3.71
N SER A 68 8.59 9.68 4.53
CA SER A 68 9.35 9.69 5.78
C SER A 68 10.85 9.50 5.59
N ARG A 69 11.27 8.73 4.59
CA ARG A 69 12.68 8.37 4.34
C ARG A 69 13.41 9.33 3.41
N LEU A 70 12.72 9.79 2.37
CA LEU A 70 13.29 10.60 1.30
C LEU A 70 12.98 12.06 1.63
N GLN A 71 14.02 12.84 1.95
CA GLN A 71 13.86 14.25 2.29
C GLN A 71 13.08 14.95 1.17
N GLY A 72 11.90 15.50 1.51
CA GLY A 72 10.81 15.86 0.60
C GLY A 72 11.09 17.00 -0.37
N GLY A 73 12.05 16.81 -1.28
CA GLY A 73 12.30 17.69 -2.43
C GLY A 73 11.35 17.40 -3.60
N ASN A 74 11.42 18.27 -4.62
CA ASN A 74 10.61 18.15 -5.84
C ASN A 74 10.74 16.79 -6.55
N GLY A 75 11.87 16.10 -6.40
CA GLY A 75 12.09 14.77 -6.98
C GLY A 75 11.18 13.68 -6.40
N LEU A 76 10.88 13.75 -5.09
CA LEU A 76 9.96 12.81 -4.44
C LEU A 76 8.54 12.99 -4.98
N PHE A 77 8.08 14.23 -5.11
CA PHE A 77 6.76 14.53 -5.66
C PHE A 77 6.60 14.00 -7.09
N GLY A 78 7.60 14.25 -7.95
CA GLY A 78 7.63 13.70 -9.31
C GLY A 78 7.63 12.16 -9.34
N CYS A 79 8.42 11.53 -8.45
CA CYS A 79 8.45 10.07 -8.32
C CYS A 79 7.08 9.50 -7.96
N MET A 80 6.41 10.08 -6.95
CA MET A 80 5.08 9.64 -6.51
C MET A 80 4.03 9.84 -7.60
N GLN A 81 4.08 10.93 -8.36
CA GLN A 81 3.17 11.13 -9.49
C GLN A 81 3.34 10.06 -10.58
N LEU A 82 4.59 9.76 -10.94
CA LEU A 82 4.90 8.70 -11.91
C LEU A 82 4.47 7.32 -11.41
N PHE A 83 4.73 7.02 -10.14
CA PHE A 83 4.30 5.78 -9.50
C PHE A 83 2.78 5.58 -9.58
N HIS A 84 1.97 6.55 -9.18
CA HIS A 84 0.51 6.46 -9.28
C HIS A 84 0.06 6.28 -10.73
N ARG A 85 0.71 6.98 -11.66
CA ARG A 85 0.39 6.86 -13.08
C ARG A 85 0.68 5.45 -13.61
N LEU A 86 1.82 4.87 -13.24
CA LEU A 86 2.18 3.49 -13.60
C LEU A 86 1.18 2.48 -13.07
N VAL A 87 0.76 2.61 -11.80
CA VAL A 87 -0.27 1.74 -11.22
C VAL A 87 -1.58 1.86 -11.99
N TYR A 88 -2.05 3.08 -12.28
CA TYR A 88 -3.27 3.27 -13.03
C TYR A 88 -3.19 2.65 -14.42
N ASP A 89 -2.16 3.01 -15.21
CA ASP A 89 -2.05 2.61 -16.61
C ASP A 89 -1.86 1.09 -16.78
N LYS A 90 -1.24 0.41 -15.81
CA LYS A 90 -0.90 -1.03 -15.91
C LYS A 90 -1.82 -1.96 -15.13
N SER A 91 -2.47 -1.48 -14.06
CA SER A 91 -3.24 -2.33 -13.14
C SER A 91 -4.72 -1.97 -13.03
N ILE A 92 -5.12 -0.78 -13.48
CA ILE A 92 -6.51 -0.26 -13.34
C ILE A 92 -7.16 0.03 -14.69
N ARG A 93 -6.38 0.52 -15.67
CA ARG A 93 -6.88 0.98 -16.95
C ARG A 93 -7.62 -0.15 -17.68
N GLY A 94 -8.94 -0.01 -17.74
CA GLY A 94 -9.89 -1.05 -18.15
C GLY A 94 -11.26 -0.86 -17.48
N ASP A 95 -11.28 -0.24 -16.31
CA ASP A 95 -12.50 0.16 -15.59
C ASP A 95 -13.06 1.51 -16.09
N GLU A 96 -14.36 1.77 -15.90
CA GLU A 96 -15.08 2.99 -16.37
C GLU A 96 -14.59 4.32 -15.72
N CYS A 97 -13.63 4.28 -14.80
CA CYS A 97 -13.15 5.47 -14.09
C CYS A 97 -11.90 6.09 -14.75
N ASP A 98 -11.91 7.42 -14.93
CA ASP A 98 -10.74 8.14 -15.40
C ASP A 98 -9.64 8.23 -14.31
N TYR A 99 -8.41 8.56 -14.72
CA TYR A 99 -7.26 8.65 -13.84
C TYR A 99 -7.49 9.60 -12.64
N MET A 100 -8.16 10.72 -12.86
CA MET A 100 -8.37 11.72 -11.82
C MET A 100 -9.44 11.28 -10.82
N GLY A 101 -10.49 10.59 -11.28
CA GLY A 101 -11.50 9.95 -10.45
C GLY A 101 -10.89 8.87 -9.56
N TRP A 102 -10.09 7.97 -10.16
CA TRP A 102 -9.35 6.95 -9.43
C TRP A 102 -8.39 7.55 -8.40
N LEU A 103 -7.61 8.56 -8.78
CA LEU A 103 -6.64 9.19 -7.90
C LEU A 103 -7.31 9.90 -6.71
N ARG A 104 -8.50 10.49 -6.90
CA ARG A 104 -9.28 11.09 -5.80
C ARG A 104 -9.76 10.02 -4.81
N PHE A 105 -10.21 8.87 -5.30
CA PHE A 105 -10.57 7.74 -4.46
C PHE A 105 -9.37 7.26 -3.63
N VAL A 106 -8.22 7.02 -4.27
CA VAL A 106 -6.98 6.61 -3.60
C VAL A 106 -6.55 7.64 -2.54
N ALA A 107 -6.61 8.93 -2.87
CA ALA A 107 -6.25 10.00 -1.95
C ALA A 107 -7.17 10.08 -0.73
N ALA A 108 -8.47 9.79 -0.89
CA ALA A 108 -9.40 9.70 0.24
C ALA A 108 -8.99 8.58 1.20
N CYS A 109 -8.70 7.38 0.68
CA CYS A 109 -8.22 6.26 1.50
C CYS A 109 -6.90 6.59 2.22
N TYR A 110 -5.96 7.27 1.55
CA TYR A 110 -4.71 7.68 2.17
C TYR A 110 -4.95 8.63 3.34
N ASN A 111 -5.84 9.61 3.17
CA ASN A 111 -6.18 10.54 4.24
C ASN A 111 -6.74 9.82 5.48
N ASP A 112 -7.58 8.81 5.27
CA ASP A 112 -8.13 8.01 6.37
C ASP A 112 -6.99 7.25 7.09
N TYR A 113 -6.07 6.63 6.35
CA TYR A 113 -4.93 5.93 6.93
C TYR A 113 -3.96 6.87 7.66
N ASP A 114 -3.70 8.06 7.10
CA ASP A 114 -2.82 9.06 7.71
C ASP A 114 -3.41 9.64 9.01
N GLN A 115 -4.74 9.80 9.07
CA GLN A 115 -5.44 10.20 10.29
C GLN A 115 -5.26 9.14 11.40
N GLU A 116 -5.46 7.87 11.09
CA GLU A 116 -5.25 6.77 12.03
C GLU A 116 -3.80 6.65 12.49
N MET A 117 -2.84 6.85 11.57
CA MET A 117 -1.41 6.90 11.91
C MET A 117 -1.04 8.07 12.82
N SER A 118 -1.78 9.17 12.75
CA SER A 118 -1.53 10.37 13.54
C SER A 118 -2.17 10.33 14.93
N ALA A 119 -3.34 9.69 15.06
CA ALA A 119 -4.15 9.69 16.27
C ALA A 119 -3.74 8.64 17.33
N GLY A 120 -3.10 7.54 16.94
CA GLY A 120 -2.82 6.41 17.84
C GLY A 120 -1.57 6.53 18.72
N SER A 121 -1.43 5.62 19.69
CA SER A 121 -0.15 5.33 20.36
C SER A 121 0.82 4.60 19.39
N SER A 122 2.13 4.66 19.62
CA SER A 122 3.14 4.12 18.68
C SER A 122 2.91 2.65 18.27
N SER A 123 2.41 1.81 19.18
CA SER A 123 2.06 0.41 18.91
C SER A 123 0.64 0.18 18.40
N GLY A 124 -0.26 1.16 18.56
CA GLY A 124 -1.68 1.06 18.16
C GLY A 124 -2.01 1.64 16.77
N ARG A 125 -1.14 2.47 16.20
CA ARG A 125 -1.37 3.16 14.92
C ARG A 125 -1.59 2.22 13.74
N LEU A 126 -0.68 1.27 13.52
CA LEU A 126 -0.79 0.29 12.42
C LEU A 126 -2.03 -0.60 12.57
N LEU A 127 -2.40 -0.93 13.81
CA LEU A 127 -3.62 -1.68 14.09
C LEU A 127 -4.88 -0.85 13.78
N SER A 128 -4.82 0.47 13.95
CA SER A 128 -5.94 1.36 13.67
C SER A 128 -6.13 1.56 12.17
N VAL A 129 -5.03 1.75 11.42
CA VAL A 129 -5.04 1.70 9.94
C VAL A 129 -5.62 0.36 9.44
N ALA A 130 -5.16 -0.75 10.00
CA ALA A 130 -5.65 -2.08 9.65
C ALA A 130 -7.16 -2.24 9.84
N ARG A 131 -7.73 -1.62 10.89
CA ARG A 131 -9.18 -1.62 11.14
C ARG A 131 -9.93 -0.81 10.09
N VAL A 132 -9.53 0.44 9.85
CA VAL A 132 -10.18 1.29 8.85
C VAL A 132 -10.10 0.70 7.45
N ALA A 133 -8.95 0.14 7.08
CA ALA A 133 -8.76 -0.56 5.80
C ALA A 133 -9.72 -1.77 5.67
N ARG A 134 -9.81 -2.59 6.73
CA ARG A 134 -10.74 -3.74 6.79
C ARG A 134 -12.20 -3.29 6.71
N ASP A 135 -12.60 -2.30 7.51
CA ASP A 135 -13.99 -1.86 7.67
C ASP A 135 -14.55 -1.28 6.39
N SER A 136 -13.71 -0.54 5.66
CA SER A 136 -14.02 0.01 4.34
C SER A 136 -14.39 -1.06 3.31
N MET A 137 -14.07 -2.32 3.57
CA MET A 137 -14.21 -3.41 2.59
C MET A 137 -15.12 -4.55 3.01
N PHE A 138 -15.13 -4.87 4.30
CA PHE A 138 -15.85 -6.04 4.82
C PHE A 138 -16.99 -5.66 5.76
N GLY A 139 -17.16 -4.36 6.04
CA GLY A 139 -18.15 -3.86 7.01
C GLY A 139 -17.77 -4.17 8.46
N ASP A 140 -18.66 -3.79 9.38
CA ASP A 140 -18.41 -3.82 10.84
C ASP A 140 -18.76 -5.18 11.50
N ASP A 141 -18.88 -6.25 10.73
CA ASP A 141 -19.40 -7.50 11.26
C ASP A 141 -18.35 -8.24 12.13
N THR A 142 -18.69 -8.35 13.41
CA THR A 142 -17.94 -8.78 14.62
C THR A 142 -17.01 -10.01 14.57
N LYS A 143 -16.78 -10.68 13.43
CA LYS A 143 -15.89 -11.85 13.31
C LYS A 143 -14.38 -11.56 13.29
N GLN A 144 -13.94 -10.30 13.38
CA GLN A 144 -12.67 -9.90 12.74
C GLN A 144 -11.62 -9.18 13.61
N SER A 145 -11.65 -9.29 14.94
CA SER A 145 -10.56 -8.74 15.78
C SER A 145 -9.21 -9.41 15.47
N ILE A 146 -9.22 -10.71 15.19
CA ILE A 146 -8.06 -11.48 14.73
C ILE A 146 -7.61 -10.99 13.34
N ALA A 147 -8.55 -10.75 12.42
CA ALA A 147 -8.21 -10.26 11.08
C ALA A 147 -7.54 -8.88 11.13
N ALA A 148 -8.02 -7.96 11.98
CA ALA A 148 -7.39 -6.65 12.18
C ALA A 148 -5.96 -6.78 12.75
N PHE A 149 -5.74 -7.68 13.71
CA PHE A 149 -4.40 -7.95 14.24
C PHE A 149 -3.45 -8.53 13.19
N LYS A 150 -3.93 -9.49 12.39
CA LYS A 150 -3.16 -10.10 11.32
C LYS A 150 -2.87 -9.10 10.19
N MET A 151 -3.81 -8.22 9.87
CA MET A 151 -3.62 -7.12 8.94
C MET A 151 -2.58 -6.12 9.47
N GLY A 152 -2.62 -5.79 10.77
CA GLY A 152 -1.59 -4.97 11.40
C GLY A 152 -0.19 -5.61 11.28
N SER A 153 -0.10 -6.93 11.46
CA SER A 153 1.15 -7.69 11.29
C SER A 153 1.63 -7.72 9.84
N TYR A 154 0.70 -7.86 8.88
CA TYR A 154 0.99 -7.75 7.45
C TYR A 154 1.56 -6.37 7.10
N ILE A 155 0.88 -5.29 7.51
CA ILE A 155 1.31 -3.91 7.29
C ILE A 155 2.71 -3.68 7.88
N ALA A 156 2.95 -4.13 9.12
CA ALA A 156 4.28 -4.02 9.75
C ALA A 156 5.36 -4.77 8.97
N GLY A 157 5.06 -5.97 8.47
CA GLY A 157 5.96 -6.75 7.64
C GLY A 157 6.29 -6.06 6.32
N GLN A 158 5.29 -5.52 5.64
CA GLN A 158 5.45 -4.77 4.40
C GLN A 158 6.26 -3.49 4.61
N TYR A 159 5.96 -2.74 5.68
CA TYR A 159 6.71 -1.54 6.06
C TYR A 159 8.19 -1.86 6.27
N ASN A 160 8.53 -2.92 7.00
CA ASN A 160 9.93 -3.32 7.21
C ASN A 160 10.63 -3.70 5.90
N GLN A 161 9.99 -4.52 5.05
CA GLN A 161 10.56 -4.90 3.75
C GLN A 161 10.78 -3.70 2.83
N LEU A 162 9.84 -2.75 2.83
CA LEU A 162 9.94 -1.53 2.03
C LEU A 162 11.05 -0.62 2.57
N ASN A 163 11.21 -0.51 3.88
CA ASN A 163 12.31 0.23 4.49
C ASN A 163 13.67 -0.37 4.12
N ASP A 164 13.82 -1.69 4.20
CA ASP A 164 15.05 -2.38 3.78
C ASP A 164 15.33 -2.15 2.28
N PHE A 165 14.30 -2.20 1.45
CA PHE A 165 14.38 -1.89 0.02
C PHE A 165 14.84 -0.45 -0.24
N LEU A 166 14.24 0.53 0.46
CA LEU A 166 14.59 1.94 0.31
C LEU A 166 15.97 2.27 0.89
N GLU A 167 16.47 1.55 1.91
CA GLU A 167 17.85 1.71 2.38
C GLU A 167 18.89 1.35 1.30
N CYS A 168 18.55 0.43 0.39
CA CYS A 168 19.39 0.10 -0.74
C CYS A 168 19.33 1.16 -1.87
N CYS A 169 18.28 1.99 -1.89
CA CYS A 169 17.99 2.94 -2.97
C CYS A 169 18.17 4.39 -2.48
N GLN A 170 19.23 5.09 -2.89
CA GLN A 170 19.40 6.53 -2.59
C GLN A 170 18.94 7.39 -3.79
N MET A 171 18.08 8.38 -3.55
CA MET A 171 17.65 9.35 -4.57
C MET A 171 18.59 10.56 -4.66
N HIS A 172 18.64 11.17 -5.85
CA HIS A 172 19.23 12.49 -6.13
C HIS A 172 18.16 13.56 -6.31
#